data_AF-A0A0F2E8T9-F1
#
_entry.id   AF-A0A0F2E8T9-F1
#
_cell.length_a   1.000
_cell.length_b   1.000
_cell.length_c   1.000
_cell.angle_alpha   90.00
_cell.angle_beta   90.00
_cell.angle_gamma   90.00
#
_symmetry.space_group_name_H-M   'P 1'
#
loop_
_entity.id
_entity.type
_entity.pdbx_description
1 polymer ?
#
loop_
_entity_poly.entity_id
_entity_poly.type
_entity_poly.pdbx_seq_one_letter_code
_entity_poly.pdbx_strand_id
1 'polypeptide(L)'
;MKKGKISTIIGLLFASSFLIRTVIIHQMRASKKQESEKIAAVQKFIKSQEQAESEKQKGFYTDILRNGSETSEPRPSYDKTIFMNQQYNIGVRDGAYYLLTLSSNKEVLLEGVDDAYALDVKNEDNNKQEVAMVVHKDGAWHVINGEGEITVTLDRQYITAHTKLVIKDQTVDFE
;
A
#
# COMPACT_ATOMS: atom_id res chain seq x y z
N MET A 1 -32.47 -48.49 -45.13
CA MET A 1 -31.00 -48.45 -44.95
C MET A 1 -30.41 -47.65 -46.12
N LYS A 2 -29.57 -46.62 -46.02
CA LYS A 2 -28.80 -45.99 -44.93
C LYS A 2 -28.80 -44.47 -45.18
N LYS A 3 -29.06 -43.68 -44.13
CA LYS A 3 -28.74 -42.25 -44.07
C LYS A 3 -27.24 -42.13 -43.80
N GLY A 4 -26.54 -41.25 -44.51
CA GLY A 4 -25.13 -40.97 -44.21
C GLY A 4 -24.52 -40.02 -45.21
N LYS A 5 -24.46 -38.73 -44.87
CA LYS A 5 -23.56 -37.70 -45.46
C LYS A 5 -23.72 -36.34 -44.73
N ILE A 6 -23.65 -36.31 -43.39
CA ILE A 6 -23.61 -35.04 -42.63
C ILE A 6 -22.45 -35.01 -41.61
N SER A 7 -21.63 -36.07 -41.52
CA SER A 7 -20.71 -36.23 -40.39
C SER A 7 -19.37 -35.47 -40.49
N THR A 8 -19.05 -34.78 -41.60
CA THR A 8 -17.67 -34.30 -41.82
C THR A 8 -17.50 -32.78 -41.62
N ILE A 9 -18.56 -31.98 -41.61
CA ILE A 9 -18.45 -30.51 -41.51
C ILE A 9 -18.42 -30.02 -40.05
N ILE A 10 -19.00 -30.78 -39.11
CA ILE A 10 -19.12 -30.35 -37.71
C ILE A 10 -17.81 -30.53 -36.92
N GLY A 11 -16.91 -31.43 -37.38
CA GLY A 11 -15.64 -31.69 -36.70
C GLY A 11 -14.58 -30.58 -36.83
N LEU A 12 -14.68 -29.70 -37.83
CA LEU A 12 -13.68 -28.65 -38.06
C LEU A 12 -13.97 -27.36 -37.27
N LEU A 13 -15.22 -27.13 -36.85
CA LEU A 13 -15.62 -25.90 -36.15
C LEU A 13 -15.27 -25.89 -34.66
N PHE A 14 -15.11 -27.07 -34.03
CA PHE A 14 -14.81 -27.13 -32.59
C PHE A 14 -13.33 -26.99 -32.23
N ALA A 15 -12.40 -27.25 -33.17
CA ALA A 15 -10.97 -27.09 -32.91
C ALA A 15 -10.52 -25.61 -32.99
N SER A 16 -11.18 -24.78 -33.81
CA SER A 16 -10.84 -23.35 -33.94
C SER A 16 -11.20 -22.53 -32.70
N SER A 17 -12.24 -22.89 -31.93
CA SER A 17 -12.65 -22.09 -30.76
C SER A 17 -11.76 -22.26 -29.52
N PHE A 18 -11.05 -23.38 -29.38
CA PHE A 18 -10.24 -23.66 -28.19
C PHE A 18 -8.88 -22.94 -28.23
N LEU A 19 -8.26 -22.85 -29.41
CA LEU A 19 -6.98 -22.16 -29.61
C LEU A 19 -7.13 -20.64 -29.56
N ILE A 20 -8.23 -20.10 -30.10
CA ILE A 20 -8.52 -18.66 -30.06
C ILE A 20 -8.70 -18.20 -28.61
N ARG A 21 -9.41 -18.96 -27.76
CA ARG A 21 -9.55 -18.62 -26.33
C ARG A 21 -8.22 -18.70 -25.56
N THR A 22 -7.38 -19.70 -25.81
CA THR A 22 -6.10 -19.83 -25.09
C THR A 22 -5.12 -18.73 -25.48
N VAL A 23 -5.01 -18.36 -26.76
CA VAL A 23 -4.13 -17.28 -27.22
C VAL A 23 -4.63 -15.91 -26.73
N ILE A 24 -5.94 -15.64 -26.77
CA ILE A 24 -6.51 -14.40 -26.25
C ILE A 24 -6.32 -14.29 -24.72
N ILE A 25 -6.52 -15.38 -23.96
CA ILE A 25 -6.26 -15.37 -22.51
C ILE A 25 -4.76 -15.23 -22.22
N HIS A 26 -3.87 -15.80 -23.04
CA HIS A 26 -2.42 -15.60 -22.89
C HIS A 26 -2.00 -14.16 -23.20
N GLN A 27 -2.54 -13.55 -24.25
CA GLN A 27 -2.29 -12.15 -24.58
C GLN A 27 -2.89 -11.21 -23.52
N MET A 28 -4.08 -11.50 -22.99
CA MET A 28 -4.67 -10.73 -21.89
C MET A 28 -3.89 -10.91 -20.59
N ARG A 29 -3.38 -12.11 -20.28
CA ARG A 29 -2.51 -12.33 -19.11
C ARG A 29 -1.15 -11.67 -19.29
N ALA A 30 -0.56 -11.73 -20.48
CA ALA A 30 0.69 -11.03 -20.79
C ALA A 30 0.52 -9.51 -20.77
N SER A 31 -0.57 -8.97 -21.30
CA SER A 31 -0.89 -7.54 -21.25
C SER A 31 -1.17 -7.08 -19.82
N LYS A 32 -1.98 -7.81 -19.05
CA LYS A 32 -2.21 -7.51 -17.63
C LYS A 32 -0.94 -7.61 -16.80
N LYS A 33 -0.09 -8.59 -17.10
CA LYS A 33 1.20 -8.75 -16.42
C LYS A 33 2.16 -7.63 -16.78
N GLN A 34 2.25 -7.26 -18.05
CA GLN A 34 3.07 -6.16 -18.53
C GLN A 34 2.57 -4.79 -18.02
N GLU A 35 1.26 -4.58 -17.92
CA GLU A 35 0.67 -3.41 -17.26
C GLU A 35 1.01 -3.41 -15.77
N SER A 36 0.79 -4.51 -15.04
CA SER A 36 1.15 -4.60 -13.62
C SER A 36 2.65 -4.40 -13.35
N GLU A 37 3.52 -4.91 -14.22
CA GLU A 37 4.98 -4.76 -14.11
C GLU A 37 5.41 -3.33 -14.43
N LYS A 38 4.82 -2.68 -15.44
CA LYS A 38 5.04 -1.25 -15.72
C LYS A 38 4.56 -0.38 -14.58
N ILE A 39 3.41 -0.70 -14.00
CA ILE A 39 2.84 0.02 -12.87
C ILE A 39 3.73 -0.15 -11.63
N ALA A 40 4.19 -1.38 -11.34
CA ALA A 40 5.14 -1.63 -10.27
C ALA A 40 6.48 -0.90 -10.48
N ALA A 41 6.96 -0.80 -11.73
CA ALA A 41 8.16 -0.05 -12.07
C ALA A 41 7.98 1.46 -11.87
N VAL A 42 6.82 2.02 -12.26
CA VAL A 42 6.47 3.42 -12.03
C VAL A 42 6.34 3.70 -10.53
N GLN A 43 5.72 2.81 -9.76
CA GLN A 43 5.59 2.94 -8.31
C GLN A 43 6.96 2.89 -7.63
N LYS A 44 7.84 1.96 -8.03
CA LYS A 44 9.23 1.91 -7.55
C LYS A 44 9.99 3.18 -7.89
N PHE A 45 9.77 3.74 -9.08
CA PHE A 45 10.40 5.00 -9.49
C PHE A 45 9.92 6.18 -8.65
N ILE A 46 8.61 6.34 -8.45
CA ILE A 46 8.05 7.38 -7.56
C ILE A 46 8.58 7.21 -6.14
N LYS A 47 8.57 5.99 -5.60
CA LYS A 47 9.09 5.68 -4.27
C LYS A 47 10.58 5.99 -4.13
N SER A 48 11.38 5.78 -5.19
CA SER A 48 12.80 6.13 -5.18
C SER A 48 13.05 7.65 -5.14
N GLN A 49 12.16 8.44 -5.75
CA GLN A 49 12.20 9.91 -5.67
C GLN A 49 11.78 10.40 -4.27
N GLU A 50 10.68 9.85 -3.73
CA GLU A 50 10.18 10.17 -2.37
C GLU A 50 11.20 9.80 -1.28
N GLN A 51 11.92 8.68 -1.43
CA GLN A 51 12.93 8.25 -0.47
C GLN A 51 14.10 9.23 -0.41
N ALA A 52 14.54 9.79 -1.55
CA ALA A 52 15.61 10.79 -1.62
C ALA A 52 15.23 12.13 -0.95
N GLU A 53 13.94 12.47 -0.87
CA GLU A 53 13.46 13.63 -0.13
C GLU A 53 13.30 13.35 1.37
N SER A 54 12.83 12.15 1.75
CA SER A 54 12.68 11.74 3.15
C SER A 54 14.01 11.68 3.90
N GLU A 55 15.11 11.35 3.23
CA GLU A 55 16.46 11.33 3.82
C GLU A 55 16.93 12.72 4.27
N LYS A 56 16.48 13.79 3.60
CA LYS A 56 16.80 15.19 4.00
C LYS A 56 16.00 15.65 5.20
N GLN A 57 14.76 15.18 5.35
CA GLN A 57 13.90 15.50 6.50
C GLN A 57 14.25 14.66 7.74
N LYS A 58 14.80 13.45 7.56
CA LYS A 58 15.21 12.54 8.65
C LYS A 58 16.10 13.24 9.68
N GLY A 59 17.07 14.05 9.23
CA GLY A 59 18.00 14.79 10.10
C GLY A 59 17.34 15.79 11.05
N PHE A 60 16.28 16.48 10.60
CA PHE A 60 15.57 17.47 11.40
C PHE A 60 14.76 16.82 12.54
N TYR A 61 14.08 15.71 12.25
CA TYR A 61 13.27 15.01 13.25
C TYR A 61 14.10 14.15 14.21
N THR A 62 15.23 13.59 13.76
CA THR A 62 16.16 12.89 14.67
C THR A 62 16.67 13.80 15.80
N ASP A 63 16.87 15.10 15.53
CA ASP A 63 17.30 16.05 16.56
C ASP A 63 16.17 16.42 17.53
N ILE A 64 14.92 16.57 17.06
CA ILE A 64 13.75 16.81 17.93
C ILE A 64 13.49 15.60 18.83
N LEU A 65 13.58 14.40 18.27
CA LEU A 65 13.36 13.14 18.99
C LEU A 65 14.46 12.86 20.03
N ARG A 66 15.71 13.28 19.77
CA ARG A 66 16.84 13.15 20.71
C ARG A 66 16.74 14.11 21.89
N ASN A 67 16.12 15.27 21.70
CA ASN A 67 15.99 16.30 22.74
C ASN A 67 14.72 16.14 23.60
N GLY A 68 13.79 15.25 23.24
CA GLY A 68 12.46 15.17 23.85
C GLY A 68 12.12 13.89 24.64
N SER A 69 12.99 12.87 24.73
CA SER A 69 12.65 11.63 25.45
C SER A 69 13.41 11.44 26.76
N GLU A 70 12.69 11.56 27.87
CA GLU A 70 13.11 11.14 29.22
C GLU A 70 12.92 9.62 29.47
N THR A 71 12.72 8.81 28.42
CA THR A 71 12.65 7.35 28.59
C THR A 71 14.05 6.75 28.61
N SER A 72 14.39 6.10 29.72
CA SER A 72 15.72 5.50 30.01
C SER A 72 16.09 4.29 29.15
N GLU A 73 15.16 3.79 28.33
CA GLU A 73 15.43 2.68 27.41
C GLU A 73 15.81 3.17 26.02
N PRO A 74 16.90 2.64 25.44
CA PRO A 74 17.31 2.98 24.09
C PRO A 74 16.19 2.61 23.10
N ARG A 75 15.80 3.57 22.27
CA ARG A 75 14.76 3.35 21.25
C ARG A 75 15.20 2.26 20.26
N PRO A 76 14.24 1.53 19.66
CA PRO A 76 14.54 0.59 18.59
C PRO A 76 15.25 1.27 17.43
N SER A 77 16.27 0.60 16.88
CA SER A 77 16.98 1.07 15.69
C SER A 77 16.25 0.58 14.44
N TYR A 78 16.04 1.50 13.49
CA TYR A 78 15.37 1.22 12.22
C TYR A 78 16.21 1.72 11.05
N ASP A 79 16.13 1.03 9.93
CA ASP A 79 16.74 1.44 8.67
C ASP A 79 16.04 2.72 8.15
N LYS A 80 14.70 2.72 8.24
CA LYS A 80 13.83 3.84 7.86
C LYS A 80 12.79 4.09 8.95
N THR A 81 12.43 5.35 9.15
CA THR A 81 11.34 5.75 10.04
C THR A 81 10.38 6.65 9.27
N ILE A 82 9.09 6.33 9.34
CA ILE A 82 7.99 7.15 8.85
C ILE A 82 7.38 7.82 10.07
N PHE A 83 7.50 9.14 10.12
CA PHE A 83 6.96 9.93 11.23
C PHE A 83 5.46 10.11 11.04
N MET A 84 4.66 9.75 12.05
CA MET A 84 3.20 9.91 11.99
C MET A 84 2.76 11.15 12.77
N ASN A 85 2.98 11.13 14.08
CA ASN A 85 2.61 12.19 15.00
C ASN A 85 3.44 12.08 16.29
N GLN A 86 3.08 12.82 17.33
CA GLN A 86 3.80 12.80 18.61
C GLN A 86 3.60 11.51 19.43
N GLN A 87 2.66 10.64 19.04
CA GLN A 87 2.32 9.41 19.76
C GLN A 87 2.85 8.15 19.06
N TYR A 88 2.89 8.13 17.73
CA TYR A 88 3.22 6.96 16.94
C TYR A 88 4.23 7.25 15.85
N ASN A 89 5.04 6.24 15.51
CA ASN A 89 5.88 6.18 14.31
C ASN A 89 5.77 4.79 13.68
N ILE A 90 6.09 4.67 12.39
CA ILE A 90 6.31 3.38 11.74
C ILE A 90 7.80 3.21 11.44
N GLY A 91 8.40 2.19 12.01
CA GLY A 91 9.80 1.81 11.77
C GLY A 91 9.89 0.69 10.75
N VAL A 92 10.92 0.72 9.91
CA VAL A 92 11.25 -0.37 8.98
C VAL A 92 12.60 -0.96 9.39
N ARG A 93 12.62 -2.26 9.62
CA ARG A 93 13.83 -3.02 9.99
C ARG A 93 13.80 -4.35 9.27
N ASP A 94 14.86 -4.64 8.53
CA ASP A 94 14.99 -5.87 7.73
C ASP A 94 13.83 -6.08 6.73
N GLY A 95 13.27 -4.98 6.22
CA GLY A 95 12.12 -4.98 5.31
C GLY A 95 10.75 -5.24 5.97
N ALA A 96 10.72 -5.48 7.29
CA ALA A 96 9.48 -5.58 8.06
C ALA A 96 9.07 -4.23 8.65
N TYR A 97 7.76 -4.00 8.75
CA TYR A 97 7.16 -2.78 9.26
C TYR A 97 6.71 -2.96 10.72
N TYR A 98 7.04 -1.99 11.57
CA TYR A 98 6.74 -1.99 13.00
C TYR A 98 6.02 -0.70 13.38
N LEU A 99 4.87 -0.81 14.05
CA LEU A 99 4.24 0.32 14.71
C LEU A 99 4.90 0.54 16.07
N LEU A 100 5.43 1.74 16.30
CA LEU A 100 6.06 2.15 17.54
C LEU A 100 5.15 3.12 18.29
N THR A 101 4.79 2.78 19.52
CA THR A 101 4.20 3.72 20.48
C THR A 101 5.31 4.48 21.20
N LEU A 102 5.40 5.79 21.00
CA LEU A 102 6.53 6.60 21.47
C LEU A 102 6.58 6.78 23.00
N SER A 103 5.43 6.72 23.68
CA SER A 103 5.36 6.88 25.14
C SER A 103 5.89 5.68 25.91
N SER A 104 5.78 4.48 25.33
CA SER A 104 6.12 3.21 25.99
C SER A 104 7.27 2.47 25.30
N ASN A 105 7.78 2.98 24.19
CA ASN A 105 8.70 2.28 23.28
C ASN A 105 8.17 0.89 22.85
N LYS A 106 6.87 0.63 22.94
CA LYS A 106 6.27 -0.64 22.54
C LYS A 106 6.26 -0.75 21.02
N GLU A 107 6.75 -1.87 20.51
CA GLU A 107 6.71 -2.23 19.10
C GLU A 107 5.64 -3.28 18.81
N VAL A 108 4.93 -3.12 17.70
CA VAL A 108 4.00 -4.11 17.16
C VAL A 108 4.40 -4.39 15.72
N LEU A 109 4.66 -5.66 15.39
CA LEU A 109 4.92 -6.09 14.02
C LEU A 109 3.64 -5.98 13.19
N LEU A 110 3.72 -5.29 12.05
CA LEU A 110 2.62 -5.18 11.10
C LEU A 110 2.71 -6.31 10.06
N GLU A 111 2.20 -7.48 10.42
CA GLU A 111 2.29 -8.68 9.59
C GLU A 111 1.63 -8.51 8.21
N GLY A 112 2.38 -8.87 7.16
CA GLY A 112 1.92 -8.81 5.77
C GLY A 112 1.90 -7.40 5.17
N VAL A 113 2.38 -6.39 5.90
CA VAL A 113 2.57 -5.04 5.36
C VAL A 113 3.82 -4.99 4.50
N ASP A 114 3.67 -4.53 3.26
CA ASP A 114 4.76 -4.35 2.30
C ASP A 114 5.04 -2.87 1.94
N ASP A 115 4.13 -1.96 2.35
CA ASP A 115 4.34 -0.53 2.25
C ASP A 115 3.56 0.26 3.31
N ALA A 116 4.02 1.46 3.63
CA ALA A 116 3.32 2.34 4.56
C ALA A 116 3.60 3.81 4.29
N TYR A 117 2.60 4.65 4.57
CA TYR A 117 2.65 6.09 4.44
C TYR A 117 1.98 6.79 5.63
N ALA A 118 2.51 7.96 5.96
CA ALA A 118 1.84 8.97 6.75
C ALA A 118 1.14 9.94 5.80
N LEU A 119 -0.19 9.90 5.75
CA LEU A 119 -0.96 10.76 4.86
C LEU A 119 -1.67 11.86 5.64
N ASP A 120 -1.62 13.08 5.10
CA ASP A 120 -2.41 14.19 5.61
C ASP A 120 -3.90 13.92 5.40
N VAL A 121 -4.69 14.19 6.46
CA VAL A 121 -6.14 14.03 6.46
C VAL A 121 -6.78 15.36 6.81
N LYS A 122 -7.64 15.87 5.93
CA LYS A 122 -8.52 17.00 6.23
C LYS A 122 -9.85 16.46 6.76
N ASN A 123 -10.12 16.65 8.04
CA ASN A 123 -11.38 16.27 8.64
C ASN A 123 -12.36 17.45 8.57
N GLU A 124 -13.33 17.38 7.66
CA GLU A 124 -14.34 18.43 7.46
C GLU A 124 -15.44 18.38 8.53
N ASP A 125 -15.67 17.23 9.17
CA ASP A 125 -16.68 17.07 10.22
C ASP A 125 -16.33 17.87 11.47
N ASN A 126 -15.04 17.99 11.78
CA ASN A 126 -14.53 18.71 12.94
C ASN A 126 -13.59 19.88 12.58
N ASN A 127 -13.39 20.14 11.28
CA ASN A 127 -12.50 21.16 10.72
C ASN A 127 -11.05 21.10 11.26
N LYS A 128 -10.48 19.89 11.34
CA LYS A 128 -9.09 19.65 11.77
C LYS A 128 -8.25 19.03 10.68
N GLN A 129 -6.94 19.25 10.77
CA GLN A 129 -5.95 18.53 10.00
C GLN A 129 -5.32 17.45 10.89
N GLU A 130 -5.34 16.21 10.41
CA GLU A 130 -4.91 15.00 11.10
C GLU A 130 -3.95 14.23 10.19
N VAL A 131 -3.34 13.16 10.72
CA VAL A 131 -2.46 12.27 9.95
C VAL A 131 -2.95 10.84 10.10
N ALA A 132 -3.17 10.14 8.99
CA ALA A 132 -3.55 8.74 8.96
C ALA A 132 -2.34 7.83 8.77
N MET A 133 -2.31 6.74 9.55
CA MET A 133 -1.43 5.59 9.34
C MET A 133 -2.02 4.72 8.24
N VAL A 134 -1.41 4.76 7.05
CA VAL A 134 -1.90 4.01 5.89
C VAL A 134 -0.88 2.94 5.51
N VAL A 135 -1.32 1.69 5.41
CA VAL A 135 -0.48 0.53 5.11
C VAL A 135 -1.00 -0.22 3.89
N HIS A 136 -0.10 -0.73 3.06
CA HIS A 136 -0.42 -1.66 2.00
C HIS A 136 -0.24 -3.08 2.52
N LYS A 137 -1.32 -3.85 2.50
CA LYS A 137 -1.38 -5.24 2.96
C LYS A 137 -2.32 -6.04 2.08
N ASP A 138 -1.87 -7.23 1.69
CA ASP A 138 -2.64 -8.19 0.90
C ASP A 138 -3.21 -7.60 -0.42
N GLY A 139 -2.49 -6.64 -1.03
CA GLY A 139 -2.87 -6.02 -2.29
C GLY A 139 -3.88 -4.86 -2.19
N ALA A 140 -4.16 -4.37 -0.98
CA ALA A 140 -5.02 -3.23 -0.73
C ALA A 140 -4.42 -2.26 0.28
N TRP A 141 -4.85 -1.00 0.21
CA TRP A 141 -4.46 0.04 1.15
C TRP A 141 -5.47 0.12 2.30
N HIS A 142 -4.96 0.21 3.52
CA HIS A 142 -5.76 0.25 4.73
C HIS A 142 -5.30 1.36 5.66
N VAL A 143 -6.24 2.03 6.31
CA VAL A 143 -5.95 2.85 7.49
C VAL A 143 -5.90 1.93 8.71
N ILE A 144 -4.91 2.13 9.58
CA ILE A 144 -4.77 1.39 10.83
C ILE A 144 -4.89 2.30 12.05
N ASN A 145 -5.28 1.73 13.19
CA ASN A 145 -5.28 2.41 14.50
C ASN A 145 -3.91 2.31 15.21
N GLY A 146 -3.83 2.87 16.43
CA GLY A 146 -2.63 2.84 17.28
C GLY A 146 -2.27 1.45 17.83
N GLU A 147 -3.06 0.44 17.54
CA GLU A 147 -2.81 -0.97 17.89
C GLU A 147 -2.34 -1.79 16.67
N GLY A 148 -2.30 -1.17 15.48
CA GLY A 148 -1.93 -1.82 14.22
C GLY A 148 -3.10 -2.54 13.55
N GLU A 149 -4.33 -2.35 14.05
CA GLU A 149 -5.53 -2.99 13.50
C GLU A 149 -6.10 -2.16 12.36
N ILE A 150 -6.61 -2.83 11.32
CA ILE A 150 -7.26 -2.20 10.17
C ILE A 150 -8.60 -1.59 10.62
N THR A 151 -8.76 -0.29 10.38
CA THR A 151 -10.02 0.43 10.64
C THR A 151 -10.82 0.69 9.38
N VAL A 152 -10.13 1.01 8.27
CA VAL A 152 -10.76 1.35 6.99
C VAL A 152 -9.94 0.75 5.84
N THR A 153 -10.59 0.11 4.89
CA THR A 153 -9.97 -0.26 3.60
C THR A 153 -10.28 0.83 2.58
N LEU A 154 -9.24 1.33 1.91
CA LEU A 154 -9.34 2.39 0.92
C LEU A 154 -9.61 1.79 -0.46
N ASP A 155 -10.54 2.36 -1.22
CA ASP A 155 -11.02 1.85 -2.50
C ASP A 155 -10.16 2.28 -3.71
N ARG A 156 -8.91 2.69 -3.46
CA ARG A 156 -7.94 3.09 -4.49
C ARG A 156 -6.76 2.12 -4.52
N GLN A 157 -6.44 1.62 -5.71
CA GLN A 157 -5.28 0.74 -5.91
C GLN A 157 -3.93 1.45 -5.74
N TYR A 158 -3.88 2.77 -5.94
CA TYR A 158 -2.65 3.54 -5.99
C TYR A 158 -2.66 4.69 -4.97
N ILE A 159 -1.76 4.61 -4.00
CA ILE A 159 -1.50 5.65 -3.01
C ILE A 159 0.00 5.95 -3.02
N THR A 160 0.33 7.22 -2.82
CA THR A 160 1.70 7.76 -2.77
C THR A 160 1.86 8.59 -1.51
N ALA A 161 3.09 9.01 -1.16
CA ALA A 161 3.30 9.87 0.01
C ALA A 161 2.58 11.23 -0.09
N HIS A 162 2.24 11.66 -1.30
CA HIS A 162 1.56 12.94 -1.57
C HIS A 162 0.03 12.81 -1.65
N THR A 163 -0.51 11.61 -1.47
CA THR A 163 -1.96 11.39 -1.47
C THR A 163 -2.56 12.05 -0.23
N LYS A 164 -3.63 12.82 -0.44
CA LYS A 164 -4.38 13.49 0.64
C LYS A 164 -5.73 12.81 0.83
N LEU A 165 -6.12 12.68 2.08
CA LEU A 165 -7.41 12.12 2.46
C LEU A 165 -8.32 13.23 3.01
N VAL A 166 -9.62 13.04 2.84
CA VAL A 166 -10.64 13.89 3.43
C VAL A 166 -11.59 13.01 4.24
N ILE A 167 -11.96 13.47 5.44
CA ILE A 167 -13.05 12.87 6.22
C ILE A 167 -14.24 13.79 6.13
N LYS A 168 -15.37 13.26 5.65
CA LYS A 168 -16.63 13.97 5.58
C LYS A 168 -17.78 13.00 5.83
N ASP A 169 -18.75 13.42 6.62
CA ASP A 169 -19.91 12.62 7.00
C ASP A 169 -19.50 11.26 7.59
N GLN A 170 -18.41 11.25 8.39
CA GLN A 170 -17.79 10.07 8.99
C GLN A 170 -17.22 9.05 7.99
N THR A 171 -17.06 9.44 6.73
CA THR A 171 -16.47 8.60 5.68
C THR A 171 -15.10 9.12 5.28
N VAL A 172 -14.17 8.22 4.95
CA VAL A 172 -12.84 8.56 4.44
C VAL A 172 -12.88 8.50 2.92
N ASP A 173 -12.48 9.58 2.26
CA ASP A 173 -12.33 9.68 0.81
C ASP A 173 -11.00 10.38 0.47
N PHE A 174 -10.74 10.58 -0.82
CA PHE A 174 -9.57 11.26 -1.35
C PHE A 174 -9.90 12.72 -1.69
N GLU A 175 -8.94 13.62 -1.46
CA GLU A 175 -9.03 15.01 -1.94
C GLU A 175 -8.84 15.11 -3.46
#